data_AF-A0A2M8P6Z1-F1
#
_entry.id   AF-A0A2M8P6Z1-F1
#
_cell.length_a   1.000
_cell.length_b   1.000
_cell.length_c   1.000
_cell.angle_alpha   90.00
_cell.angle_beta   90.00
_cell.angle_gamma   90.00
#
_symmetry.space_group_name_H-M   'P 1'
#
loop_
_entity.id
_entity.type
_entity.pdbx_description
1 polymer ?
#
loop_
_entity_poly.entity_id
_entity_poly.type
_entity_poly.pdbx_seq_one_letter_code
_entity_poly.pdbx_strand_id
1 'polypeptide(L)'
;FKIVFRRGFTAPEHDFEWSELQLRAYYSGKLQERIDGDTVTFAVPVALRDQCFGAVEWTVPRATYNENMRLLARELAARLAVSADNARLLEQSQRLAERE
;
A
#
# COMPACT_ATOMS: atom_id res chain seq x y z
N PHE A 1 6.42 6.51 -6.80
CA PHE A 1 5.52 5.44 -6.32
C PHE A 1 4.24 6.10 -5.86
N LYS A 2 3.08 5.49 -6.12
CA LYS A 2 1.78 6.03 -5.73
C LYS A 2 1.21 5.15 -4.61
N ILE A 3 0.92 5.75 -3.46
CA ILE A 3 0.30 5.07 -2.32
C ILE A 3 -1.16 5.48 -2.27
N VAL A 4 -2.07 4.51 -2.16
CA VAL A 4 -3.48 4.78 -1.86
C VAL A 4 -3.94 3.90 -0.70
N PHE A 5 -4.62 4.52 0.25
CA PHE A 5 -5.22 3.85 1.40
C PHE A 5 -6.73 3.75 1.24
N ARG A 6 -7.33 2.74 1.89
CA ARG A 6 -8.79 2.65 2.00
C ARG A 6 -9.32 3.80 2.87
N ARG A 7 -10.52 4.31 2.55
CA ARG A 7 -11.25 5.30 3.39
C ARG A 7 -11.17 4.94 4.88
N GLY A 8 -10.80 5.91 5.71
CA GLY A 8 -10.58 5.73 7.15
C GLY A 8 -9.10 5.76 7.59
N PHE A 9 -8.16 5.89 6.64
CA PHE A 9 -6.76 6.20 6.89
C PHE A 9 -6.45 7.62 6.40
N THR A 10 -5.96 8.47 7.30
CA THR A 10 -5.69 9.89 7.05
C THR A 10 -4.54 10.05 6.04
N ALA A 11 -4.90 10.32 4.78
CA ALA A 11 -4.08 11.11 3.87
C ALA A 11 -4.89 12.36 3.49
N PRO A 12 -4.28 13.56 3.53
CA PRO A 12 -4.95 14.79 3.14
C PRO A 12 -5.39 14.69 1.67
N GLU A 13 -6.64 15.09 1.46
CA GLU A 13 -7.44 15.26 0.25
C GLU A 13 -6.67 15.39 -1.09
N HIS A 14 -6.04 14.31 -1.52
CA HIS A 14 -5.75 14.09 -2.93
C HIS A 14 -6.66 12.96 -3.41
N ASP A 15 -7.50 13.31 -4.37
CA ASP A 15 -8.43 12.47 -5.11
C ASP A 15 -7.67 11.46 -5.98
N PHE A 16 -6.86 10.60 -5.35
CA PHE A 16 -6.16 9.56 -6.05
C PHE A 16 -7.14 8.41 -6.28
N GLU A 17 -7.78 8.42 -7.45
CA GLU A 17 -8.43 7.23 -7.96
C GLU A 17 -7.43 6.07 -7.93
N TRP A 18 -7.87 4.94 -7.38
CA TRP A 18 -7.10 3.72 -7.34
C TRP A 18 -6.81 3.27 -8.76
N SER A 19 -5.56 2.91 -9.06
CA SER A 19 -5.27 2.21 -10.30
C SER A 19 -5.88 0.79 -10.27
N GLU A 20 -6.12 0.21 -11.45
CA GLU A 20 -6.58 -1.17 -11.54
C GLU A 20 -5.60 -2.14 -10.84
N LEU A 21 -4.29 -1.94 -10.97
CA LEU A 21 -3.27 -2.75 -10.30
C LEU A 21 -3.36 -2.62 -8.78
N GLN A 22 -3.57 -1.40 -8.26
CA GLN A 22 -3.74 -1.17 -6.83
C GLN A 22 -4.99 -1.86 -6.30
N LEU A 23 -6.13 -1.78 -7.01
CA LEU A 23 -7.36 -2.49 -6.64
C LEU A 23 -7.16 -4.00 -6.62
N ARG A 24 -6.55 -4.56 -7.66
CA ARG A 24 -6.27 -6.00 -7.73
C ARG A 24 -5.33 -6.43 -6.61
N ALA A 25 -4.28 -5.67 -6.31
CA ALA A 25 -3.35 -5.99 -5.23
C ALA A 25 -4.06 -5.96 -3.86
N TYR A 26 -4.86 -4.91 -3.62
CA TYR A 26 -5.64 -4.76 -2.40
C TYR A 26 -6.64 -5.90 -2.19
N TYR A 27 -7.46 -6.24 -3.18
CA TYR A 27 -8.45 -7.31 -3.04
C TYR A 27 -7.84 -8.72 -3.03
N SER A 28 -6.76 -8.95 -3.78
CA SER A 28 -6.11 -10.27 -3.83
C SER A 28 -5.19 -10.53 -2.63
N GLY A 29 -4.73 -9.49 -1.94
CA GLY A 29 -3.68 -9.58 -0.93
C GLY A 29 -2.33 -10.04 -1.50
N LYS A 30 -2.13 -9.93 -2.82
CA LYS A 30 -0.91 -10.37 -3.52
C LYS A 30 -0.34 -9.25 -4.37
N LEU A 31 0.97 -9.35 -4.64
CA LEU A 31 1.63 -8.48 -5.63
C LEU A 31 0.99 -8.70 -7.00
N GLN A 32 0.69 -7.60 -7.69
CA GLN A 32 0.18 -7.59 -9.06
C GLN A 32 1.15 -6.81 -9.95
N GLU A 33 1.32 -7.22 -11.19
CA GLU A 33 2.24 -6.58 -12.12
C GLU A 33 1.66 -6.53 -13.54
N ARG A 34 2.10 -5.52 -14.30
CA ARG A 34 1.84 -5.35 -15.72
C ARG A 34 3.15 -4.94 -16.39
N ILE A 35 3.47 -5.60 -17.50
CA ILE A 35 4.64 -5.29 -18.31
C ILE A 35 4.19 -4.44 -19.49
N ASP A 36 4.77 -3.25 -19.61
CA ASP A 36 4.49 -2.27 -20.65
C ASP A 36 5.82 -1.91 -21.35
N GLY A 37 6.17 -2.68 -22.38
CA GLY A 37 7.43 -2.53 -23.12
C GLY A 37 8.67 -2.73 -22.23
N ASP A 38 9.46 -1.65 -22.10
CA ASP A 38 10.68 -1.61 -21.29
C ASP A 38 10.41 -1.22 -19.83
N THR A 39 9.15 -1.16 -19.42
CA THR A 39 8.76 -0.87 -18.03
C THR A 39 7.90 -1.96 -17.44
N VAL A 40 7.98 -2.10 -16.12
CA VAL A 40 7.07 -2.92 -15.33
C VAL A 40 6.41 -2.03 -14.31
N THR A 41 5.09 -2.02 -14.30
CA THR A 41 4.29 -1.41 -13.25
C THR A 41 3.79 -2.51 -12.33
N PHE A 42 4.03 -2.39 -11.03
CA PHE A 42 3.60 -3.40 -10.07
C PHE A 42 3.05 -2.74 -8.80
N ALA A 43 2.02 -3.37 -8.24
CA ALA A 43 1.37 -2.96 -7.01
C ALA A 43 1.56 -4.00 -5.92
N VAL A 44 1.92 -3.55 -4.71
CA VAL A 44 2.09 -4.39 -3.52
C VAL A 44 1.06 -3.98 -2.49
N PRO A 45 0.29 -4.92 -1.91
CA PRO A 45 -0.66 -4.62 -0.86
C PRO A 45 0.08 -4.18 0.41
N VAL A 46 -0.46 -3.16 1.07
CA VAL A 46 -0.08 -2.75 2.42
C VAL A 46 -0.98 -3.52 3.37
N ALA A 47 -0.49 -4.64 3.90
CA ALA A 47 -1.29 -5.53 4.74
C ALA A 47 -0.51 -5.97 5.99
N LEU A 48 -1.24 -6.15 7.09
CA LEU A 48 -0.75 -6.73 8.34
C LEU A 48 -1.74 -7.80 8.80
N ARG A 49 -1.27 -9.03 8.95
CA ARG A 49 -2.12 -10.19 9.30
C ARG A 49 -3.30 -10.31 8.33
N ASP A 50 -4.53 -10.28 8.84
CA ASP A 50 -5.77 -10.42 8.06
C ASP A 50 -6.36 -9.08 7.59
N GLN A 51 -5.64 -7.97 7.77
CA GLN A 51 -6.10 -6.63 7.41
C GLN A 51 -5.24 -6.02 6.30
N CYS A 52 -5.91 -5.61 5.21
CA CYS A 52 -5.30 -4.80 4.15
C CYS A 52 -5.68 -3.33 4.33
N PHE A 53 -4.69 -2.45 4.42
CA PHE A 53 -4.85 -1.01 4.61
C PHE A 53 -4.87 -0.25 3.28
N GLY A 54 -4.19 -0.78 2.26
CA GLY A 54 -3.93 -0.04 1.02
C GLY A 54 -3.14 -0.84 -0.01
N ALA A 55 -2.70 -0.16 -1.06
CA ALA A 55 -1.72 -0.69 -2.00
C ALA A 55 -0.75 0.42 -2.46
N VAL A 56 0.49 0.04 -2.71
CA VAL A 56 1.52 0.92 -3.26
C VAL A 56 1.89 0.45 -4.66
N GLU A 57 1.95 1.37 -5.61
CA GLU A 57 2.33 1.10 -7.00
C GLU A 57 3.67 1.75 -7.34
N TRP A 58 4.50 1.00 -8.06
CA TRP A 58 5.75 1.46 -8.65
C TRP A 58 5.77 1.15 -10.15
N THR A 59 6.35 2.06 -10.92
CA THR A 59 6.75 1.81 -12.31
C THR A 59 8.26 1.90 -12.40
N VAL A 60 8.90 0.87 -12.93
CA VAL A 60 10.36 0.76 -13.03
C VAL A 60 10.79 0.23 -14.39
N PRO A 61 12.03 0.49 -14.83
CA PRO A 61 12.58 -0.18 -16.00
C PRO A 61 12.56 -1.70 -15.81
N ARG A 62 12.14 -2.44 -16.84
CA ARG A 62 12.09 -3.90 -16.85
C ARG A 62 13.45 -4.53 -16.56
N ALA A 63 14.53 -3.90 -17.03
CA ALA A 63 15.90 -4.33 -16.76
C ALA A 63 16.25 -4.37 -15.26
N THR A 64 15.59 -3.54 -14.45
CA THR A 64 15.80 -3.47 -13.00
C THR A 64 14.79 -4.33 -12.22
N TYR A 65 13.74 -4.82 -12.89
CA TYR A 65 12.67 -5.58 -12.24
C TYR A 65 13.07 -7.04 -12.00
N ASN A 66 13.52 -7.33 -10.77
CA ASN A 66 13.96 -8.65 -10.34
C ASN A 66 13.38 -9.03 -8.97
N GLU A 67 13.73 -10.23 -8.48
CA GLU A 67 13.21 -10.72 -7.19
C GLU A 67 13.64 -9.85 -6.02
N ASN A 68 14.87 -9.34 -6.01
CA ASN A 68 15.33 -8.44 -4.95
C ASN A 68 14.51 -7.16 -4.89
N MET A 69 14.17 -6.57 -6.05
CA MET A 69 13.27 -5.42 -6.13
C MET A 69 11.89 -5.74 -5.55
N ARG A 70 11.33 -6.90 -5.90
CA ARG A 70 10.03 -7.36 -5.36
C ARG A 70 10.08 -7.55 -3.85
N LEU A 71 11.15 -8.15 -3.33
CA LEU A 71 11.36 -8.33 -1.88
C LEU A 71 11.46 -6.99 -1.17
N LEU A 72 12.26 -6.05 -1.68
CA LEU A 72 12.38 -4.71 -1.12
C LEU A 72 11.03 -3.98 -1.09
N ALA A 73 10.24 -4.08 -2.16
CA ALA A 73 8.92 -3.46 -2.20
C ALA A 73 7.95 -4.07 -1.17
N ARG A 74 8.00 -5.40 -0.96
CA ARG A 74 7.23 -6.08 0.08
C ARG A 74 7.64 -5.65 1.49
N GLU A 75 8.94 -5.55 1.75
CA GLU A 75 9.45 -5.07 3.04
C GLU A 75 9.02 -3.63 3.35
N LEU A 76 9.05 -2.75 2.34
CA LEU A 76 8.55 -1.38 2.48
C LEU A 76 7.04 -1.36 2.75
N ALA A 77 6.26 -2.15 2.02
CA ALA A 77 4.82 -2.25 2.22
C ALA A 77 4.47 -2.81 3.62
N ALA A 78 5.23 -3.79 4.12
CA ALA A 78 5.05 -4.35 5.46
C ALA A 78 5.32 -3.30 6.56
N ARG A 79 6.39 -2.51 6.42
CA ARG A 79 6.70 -1.41 7.35
C ARG A 79 5.61 -0.35 7.34
N LEU A 80 5.12 0.01 6.16
CA LEU A 80 3.98 0.93 6.02
C LEU A 80 2.73 0.39 6.72
N ALA A 81 2.47 -0.91 6.65
CA ALA A 81 1.32 -1.52 7.33
C ALA A 81 1.42 -1.43 8.86
N VAL A 82 2.62 -1.63 9.42
CA VAL A 82 2.86 -1.46 10.87
C VAL A 82 2.70 -0.01 11.29
N SER A 83 3.29 0.94 10.55
CA SER A 83 3.16 2.37 10.83
C SER A 83 1.70 2.83 10.72
N ALA A 84 0.98 2.30 9.73
CA ALA A 84 -0.44 2.55 9.56
C ALA A 84 -1.22 2.07 10.80
N ASP A 85 -1.09 0.80 11.18
CA ASP A 85 -1.81 0.25 12.33
C ASP A 85 -1.54 1.02 13.63
N ASN A 86 -0.28 1.43 13.86
CA ASN A 86 0.07 2.26 15.01
C ASN A 86 -0.64 3.62 15.02
N ALA A 87 -0.71 4.30 13.88
CA ALA A 87 -1.43 5.57 13.77
C ALA A 87 -2.91 5.41 14.08
N ARG A 88 -3.55 4.34 13.57
CA ARG A 88 -4.95 4.02 13.84
C ARG A 88 -5.20 3.77 15.34
N LEU A 89 -4.34 3.00 16.00
CA LEU A 89 -4.44 2.72 17.43
C LEU A 89 -4.29 3.99 18.28
N LEU A 90 -3.35 4.87 17.92
CA LEU A 90 -3.17 6.15 18.59
C LEU A 90 -4.41 7.04 18.47
N GLU A 91 -4.96 7.18 17.26
CA GLU A 91 -6.19 7.95 17.06
C GLU A 91 -7.39 7.36 17.83
N GLN A 92 -7.49 6.03 17.91
CA GLN A 92 -8.55 5.37 18.70
C GLN A 92 -8.38 5.67 20.19
N SER A 93 -7.15 5.64 20.72
CA SER A 93 -6.86 5.96 22.11
C SER A 93 -7.21 7.42 22.44
N GLN A 94 -6.86 8.37 21.56
CA GLN A 94 -7.17 9.79 21.76
C GLN A 94 -8.68 10.04 21.79
N ARG A 95 -9.43 9.47 20.84
CA ARG A 95 -10.89 9.60 20.80
C ARG A 95 -11.62 9.01 22.01
N LEU A 96 -11.03 8.01 22.68
CA LEU A 96 -11.57 7.46 23.92
C LEU A 96 -11.31 8.39 25.10
N ALA A 97 -10.09 8.93 25.21
CA ALA A 97 -9.71 9.86 26.26
C ALA A 97 -10.45 11.21 26.20
N GLU A 98 -10.87 11.65 25.00
CA GLU A 98 -11.69 12.86 24.83
C GLU A 98 -13.16 12.69 25.23
N ARG A 99 -13.63 11.46 25.42
CA ARG A 99 -15.02 11.14 25.78
C ARG A 99 -15.22 10.87 27.27
N GLU A 100 -14.14 10.80 28.04
CA GLU A 100 -14.13 10.71 29.51
C GLU A 100 -13.92 12.10 30.13
#